data_AF-A0A4Y9YL83-F1
#
_entry.id   AF-A0A4Y9YL83-F1
#
_cell.length_a   1.000
_cell.length_b   1.000
_cell.length_c   1.000
_cell.angle_alpha   90.00
_cell.angle_beta   90.00
_cell.angle_gamma   90.00
#
_symmetry.space_group_name_H-M   'P 1'
#
loop_
_entity.id
_entity.type
_entity.pdbx_description
1 polymer ?
#
loop_
_entity_poly.entity_id
_entity_poly.type
_entity_poly.pdbx_seq_one_letter_code
_entity_poly.pdbx_strand_id
1 'polypeptide(L)'
;TRVAIEQPGLFQRLILVEPVITPPTFTVGKGLDLLLRGALGKPRRWPSRAHAKSDILQSRSSRTWHPDVVDVFIEHGLIEQCGDAPGAVRLKTRPFDEAVVYCEWNVFYETWTGLKDIPSGLGLHWIMSAKSNVT
;
A
#
# COMPACT_ATOMS: atom_id res chain seq x y z
N THR A 1 -0.38 4.99 14.27
CA THR A 1 -0.35 6.11 15.23
C THR A 1 -1.74 6.38 15.80
N ARG A 2 -2.79 6.55 14.97
CA ARG A 2 -4.18 6.81 15.42
C ARG A 2 -4.70 5.87 16.52
N VAL A 3 -4.56 4.55 16.35
CA VAL A 3 -4.97 3.56 17.38
C VAL A 3 -4.23 3.76 18.71
N ALA A 4 -2.96 4.20 18.70
CA ALA A 4 -2.20 4.44 19.93
C ALA A 4 -2.67 5.68 20.70
N ILE A 5 -3.35 6.61 20.02
CA ILE A 5 -4.01 7.78 20.63
C ILE A 5 -5.37 7.36 21.19
N GLU A 6 -6.16 6.63 20.40
CA GLU A 6 -7.51 6.18 20.78
C GLU A 6 -7.49 5.11 21.88
N GLN A 7 -6.42 4.33 21.99
CA GLN A 7 -6.24 3.26 22.97
C GLN A 7 -4.86 3.36 23.65
N PRO A 8 -4.65 4.34 24.55
CA PRO A 8 -3.38 4.51 25.25
C PRO A 8 -3.00 3.25 26.04
N GLY A 9 -1.72 2.86 25.98
CA GLY A 9 -1.20 1.67 26.68
C GLY A 9 -1.35 0.36 25.91
N LEU A 10 -2.08 0.32 24.79
CA LEU A 10 -2.15 -0.87 23.92
C LEU A 10 -0.78 -1.23 23.32
N PHE A 11 0.01 -0.22 22.98
CA PHE A 11 1.34 -0.38 22.41
C PHE A 11 2.40 0.21 23.33
N GLN A 12 3.54 -0.46 23.43
CA GLN A 12 4.73 0.08 24.08
C GLN A 12 5.64 0.83 23.09
N ARG A 13 5.60 0.42 21.81
CA ARG A 13 6.38 1.01 20.71
C ARG A 13 5.63 0.86 19.39
N LEU A 14 5.90 1.75 18.44
CA LEU A 14 5.44 1.66 17.06
C LEU A 14 6.65 1.64 16.11
N ILE A 15 6.63 0.71 15.15
CA ILE A 15 7.57 0.66 14.03
C ILE A 15 6.80 1.10 12.79
N LEU A 16 7.19 2.22 12.20
CA LEU A 16 6.53 2.83 11.06
C LEU A 16 7.41 2.68 9.82
N VAL A 17 6.97 1.87 8.85
CA VAL A 17 7.69 1.62 7.60
C VAL A 17 7.02 2.40 6.49
N GLU A 18 7.74 3.36 5.90
CA GLU A 18 7.23 4.28 4.86
C GLU A 18 5.84 4.86 5.18
N PRO A 19 5.60 5.42 6.39
CA PRO A 19 4.29 5.95 6.72
C PRO A 19 3.98 7.20 5.89
N VAL A 20 2.82 7.21 5.22
CA VAL A 20 2.33 8.39 4.49
C VAL A 20 1.67 9.35 5.49
N ILE A 21 2.46 10.26 6.05
CA ILE A 21 2.01 11.28 7.00
C ILE A 21 2.59 12.63 6.57
N THR A 22 1.73 13.58 6.23
CA THR A 22 2.13 14.87 5.67
C THR A 22 1.43 16.02 6.38
N PRO A 23 2.07 17.17 6.58
CA PRO A 23 1.40 18.34 7.16
C PRO A 23 0.28 18.85 6.23
N PRO A 24 -0.77 19.49 6.76
CA PRO A 24 -1.82 20.11 5.94
C PRO A 24 -1.31 21.17 4.95
N THR A 25 -0.13 21.74 5.21
CA THR A 25 0.55 22.69 4.32
C THR A 25 1.25 22.02 3.14
N PHE A 26 1.38 20.69 3.14
CA PHE A 26 1.95 19.95 2.03
C PHE A 26 0.95 19.92 0.87
N THR A 27 1.27 20.65 -0.20
CA THR A 27 0.52 20.57 -1.45
C THR A 27 0.88 19.27 -2.15
N VAL A 28 -0.07 18.32 -2.17
CA VAL A 28 0.12 17.05 -2.87
C VAL A 28 0.32 17.34 -4.36
N GLY A 29 1.54 17.07 -4.84
CA GLY A 29 1.90 17.19 -6.26
C GLY A 29 1.24 16.10 -7.12
N LYS A 30 1.77 15.90 -8.33
CA LYS A 30 1.25 14.90 -9.28
C LYS A 30 1.42 13.44 -8.80
N GLY A 31 2.20 13.18 -7.75
CA GLY A 31 2.48 11.84 -7.24
C GLY A 31 1.26 10.97 -6.95
N LEU A 32 0.20 11.53 -6.39
CA LEU A 32 -0.98 10.74 -6.03
C LEU A 32 -1.87 10.41 -7.26
N ASP A 33 -1.92 11.30 -8.26
CA ASP A 33 -2.54 11.00 -9.57
C ASP A 33 -1.80 9.85 -10.26
N LEU A 34 -0.48 9.76 -10.10
CA LEU A 34 0.30 8.63 -10.61
C LEU A 34 -0.04 7.31 -9.89
N LEU A 35 -0.25 7.34 -8.56
CA LEU A 35 -0.67 6.15 -7.81
C LEU A 35 -2.10 5.71 -8.18
N LEU A 36 -3.02 6.67 -8.32
CA LEU A 36 -4.39 6.42 -8.77
C LEU A 36 -4.41 5.78 -10.16
N ARG A 37 -3.70 6.37 -11.13
CA ARG A 37 -3.55 5.81 -12.48
C ARG A 37 -2.88 4.45 -12.46
N GLY A 38 -1.86 4.27 -11.63
CA GLY A 38 -1.15 3.02 -11.43
C GLY A 38 -2.09 1.91 -10.94
N ALA A 39 -2.95 2.21 -9.96
CA ALA A 39 -3.95 1.28 -9.45
C ALA A 39 -4.97 0.90 -10.52
N LEU A 40 -5.56 1.88 -11.20
CA LEU A 40 -6.57 1.65 -12.24
C LEU A 40 -6.00 0.92 -13.48
N GLY A 41 -4.71 1.11 -13.77
CA GLY A 41 -4.01 0.44 -14.87
C GLY A 41 -3.62 -1.01 -14.59
N LYS A 42 -3.82 -1.52 -13.37
CA LYS A 42 -3.47 -2.91 -13.03
C LYS A 42 -4.26 -3.91 -13.87
N PRO A 43 -3.62 -4.98 -14.35
CA PRO A 43 -4.32 -6.04 -15.05
C PRO A 43 -5.44 -6.61 -14.17
N ARG A 44 -6.62 -6.77 -14.77
CA ARG A 44 -7.80 -7.27 -14.07
C ARG A 44 -7.80 -8.79 -13.95
N ARG A 45 -7.05 -9.50 -14.80
CA ARG A 45 -7.06 -10.96 -14.91
C ARG A 45 -5.81 -11.48 -15.60
N TRP A 46 -5.49 -12.74 -15.32
CA TRP A 46 -4.45 -13.52 -16.00
C TRP A 46 -4.94 -14.94 -16.30
N PRO A 47 -4.38 -15.60 -17.33
CA PRO A 47 -4.72 -16.98 -17.65
C PRO A 47 -4.33 -18.00 -16.58
N SER A 48 -3.32 -17.70 -15.75
CA SER A 48 -2.85 -18.57 -14.67
C SER A 48 -2.04 -17.79 -13.63
N ARG A 49 -1.82 -18.39 -12.45
CA ARG A 49 -0.92 -17.84 -11.43
C ARG A 49 0.52 -17.69 -11.92
N ALA A 50 1.00 -18.62 -12.74
CA ALA A 50 2.35 -18.55 -13.33
C ALA A 50 2.49 -17.35 -14.28
N HIS A 51 1.48 -17.10 -15.10
CA HIS A 51 1.44 -15.91 -15.96
C HIS A 51 1.42 -14.63 -15.11
N ALA A 52 0.56 -14.58 -14.08
CA ALA A 52 0.48 -13.42 -13.18
C ALA A 52 1.84 -13.12 -12.52
N LYS A 53 2.56 -14.15 -12.05
CA LYS A 53 3.91 -14.00 -11.48
C LYS A 53 4.88 -13.36 -12.47
N SER A 54 4.91 -13.87 -13.70
CA SER A 54 5.78 -13.33 -14.76
C SER A 54 5.46 -11.87 -15.06
N ASP A 55 4.19 -11.53 -15.19
CA ASP A 55 3.73 -10.18 -15.52
C ASP A 55 3.98 -9.18 -14.38
N ILE A 56 3.68 -9.55 -13.14
CA ILE A 56 3.97 -8.73 -11.95
C ILE A 56 5.46 -8.41 -11.87
N LEU A 57 6.36 -9.36 -12.18
CA LEU A 57 7.80 -9.11 -12.17
C LEU A 57 8.29 -8.19 -13.30
N GLN A 58 7.49 -7.96 -14.35
CA GLN A 58 7.83 -6.95 -15.37
C GLN A 58 7.59 -5.52 -14.89
N SER A 59 6.71 -5.33 -13.90
CA SER A 59 6.36 -4.01 -13.39
C SER A 59 7.54 -3.38 -12.63
N ARG A 60 7.77 -2.08 -12.81
CA ARG A 60 8.88 -1.37 -12.16
C ARG A 60 8.82 -1.44 -10.63
N SER A 61 7.62 -1.43 -10.05
CA SER A 61 7.41 -1.39 -8.60
C SER A 61 7.61 -2.74 -7.91
N SER A 62 7.40 -3.86 -8.62
CA SER A 62 7.49 -5.22 -8.07
C SER A 62 8.68 -6.02 -8.54
N ARG A 63 9.40 -5.58 -9.58
CA ARG A 63 10.61 -6.26 -10.08
C ARG A 63 11.72 -6.38 -9.02
N THR A 64 11.78 -5.47 -8.05
CA THR A 64 12.78 -5.47 -6.98
C THR A 64 12.31 -6.15 -5.70
N TRP A 65 11.11 -6.74 -5.70
CA TRP A 65 10.62 -7.46 -4.52
C TRP A 65 11.45 -8.71 -4.27
N HIS A 66 11.56 -9.08 -3.00
CA HIS A 66 12.16 -10.34 -2.62
C HIS A 66 11.36 -11.51 -3.22
N PRO A 67 12.00 -12.57 -3.76
CA PRO A 67 11.29 -13.69 -4.39
C PRO A 67 10.18 -14.28 -3.51
N ASP A 68 10.45 -14.51 -2.22
CA ASP A 68 9.46 -15.05 -1.29
C ASP A 68 8.23 -14.15 -1.12
N VAL A 69 8.40 -12.82 -1.19
CA VAL A 69 7.27 -11.86 -1.12
C VAL A 69 6.40 -11.98 -2.38
N VAL A 70 7.04 -12.18 -3.53
CA VAL A 70 6.32 -12.41 -4.79
C VAL A 70 5.53 -13.70 -4.71
N ASP A 71 6.11 -14.78 -4.18
CA ASP A 71 5.42 -16.06 -4.04
C ASP A 71 4.21 -15.96 -3.10
N VAL A 72 4.38 -15.34 -1.93
CA VAL A 72 3.28 -15.05 -1.00
C VAL A 72 2.20 -14.19 -1.67
N PHE A 73 2.56 -13.19 -2.47
CA PHE A 73 1.61 -12.36 -3.19
C PHE A 73 0.83 -13.15 -4.26
N ILE A 74 1.48 -14.05 -4.99
CA ILE A 74 0.82 -14.87 -6.02
C ILE A 74 -0.12 -15.90 -5.40
N GLU A 75 0.27 -16.48 -4.27
CA GLU A 75 -0.55 -17.43 -3.54
C GLU A 75 -1.78 -16.76 -2.91
N HIS A 76 -1.58 -15.65 -2.19
CA HIS A 76 -2.61 -15.06 -1.35
C HIS A 76 -3.25 -13.80 -1.93
N GLY A 77 -2.62 -13.11 -2.88
CA GLY A 77 -3.14 -11.90 -3.51
C GLY A 77 -4.10 -12.16 -4.68
N LEU A 78 -4.20 -13.42 -5.14
CA LEU A 78 -5.01 -13.82 -6.28
C LEU A 78 -6.17 -14.74 -5.87
N ILE A 79 -7.26 -14.70 -6.65
CA ILE A 79 -8.35 -15.69 -6.59
C ILE A 79 -8.67 -16.22 -7.97
N GLU A 80 -9.27 -17.41 -7.98
CA GLU A 80 -9.78 -18.02 -9.20
C GLU A 80 -10.98 -17.22 -9.72
N GLN A 81 -11.02 -17.04 -11.04
CA GLN A 81 -12.08 -16.34 -11.71
C GLN A 81 -13.11 -17.35 -12.24
N CYS A 82 -14.24 -17.43 -11.55
CA CYS A 82 -15.34 -18.28 -11.94
C CYS A 82 -15.97 -17.78 -13.26
N GLY A 83 -16.19 -18.68 -14.22
CA GLY A 83 -16.81 -18.35 -15.52
C GLY A 83 -15.81 -18.07 -16.66
N ASP A 84 -14.51 -18.05 -16.39
CA ASP A 84 -13.45 -18.01 -17.40
C ASP A 84 -12.83 -19.40 -17.61
N ALA A 85 -11.75 -19.47 -18.40
CA ALA A 85 -10.98 -20.69 -18.59
C ALA A 85 -10.49 -21.27 -17.24
N PRO A 86 -10.44 -22.61 -17.09
CA PRO A 86 -9.92 -23.25 -15.88
C PRO A 86 -8.52 -22.73 -15.52
N GLY A 87 -8.34 -22.33 -14.27
CA GLY A 87 -7.07 -21.79 -13.76
C GLY A 87 -6.86 -20.30 -14.01
N ALA A 88 -7.80 -19.60 -14.67
CA ALA A 88 -7.77 -18.14 -14.76
C ALA A 88 -7.88 -17.50 -13.37
N VAL A 89 -7.09 -16.46 -13.16
CA VAL A 89 -6.99 -15.77 -11.87
C VAL A 89 -7.10 -14.26 -12.02
N ARG A 90 -7.48 -13.61 -10.93
CA ARG A 90 -7.51 -12.15 -10.82
C ARG A 90 -7.01 -11.70 -9.44
N LEU A 91 -6.68 -10.42 -9.32
CA LEU A 91 -6.40 -9.80 -8.02
C LEU A 91 -7.61 -9.94 -7.09
N LYS A 92 -7.35 -10.23 -5.80
CA LYS A 92 -8.34 -10.11 -4.72
C LYS A 92 -8.80 -8.67 -4.58
N THR A 93 -7.84 -7.75 -4.42
CA THR A 93 -8.08 -6.30 -4.43
C THR A 93 -8.34 -5.87 -5.86
N ARG A 94 -9.55 -5.41 -6.17
CA ARG A 94 -9.84 -4.96 -7.53
C ARG A 94 -9.10 -3.62 -7.78
N PRO A 95 -8.67 -3.34 -9.03
CA PRO A 95 -8.04 -2.06 -9.37
C PRO A 95 -8.79 -0.82 -8.85
N PHE A 96 -10.13 -0.87 -8.89
CA PHE A 96 -10.96 0.22 -8.38
C PHE A 96 -10.93 0.32 -6.84
N ASP A 97 -10.96 -0.80 -6.11
CA ASP A 97 -10.93 -0.79 -4.65
C ASP A 97 -9.61 -0.19 -4.15
N GLU A 98 -8.49 -0.51 -4.82
CA GLU A 98 -7.20 0.10 -4.52
C GLU A 98 -7.18 1.59 -4.87
N ALA A 99 -7.74 1.97 -6.02
CA ALA A 99 -7.82 3.36 -6.47
C ALA A 99 -8.53 4.26 -5.46
N VAL A 100 -9.58 3.77 -4.79
CA VAL A 100 -10.31 4.52 -3.76
C VAL A 100 -9.41 4.94 -2.60
N VAL A 101 -8.40 4.15 -2.23
CA VAL A 101 -7.45 4.50 -1.16
C VAL A 101 -6.67 5.78 -1.49
N TYR A 102 -6.40 6.04 -2.78
CA TYR A 102 -5.70 7.23 -3.23
C TYR A 102 -6.64 8.44 -3.44
N CYS A 103 -7.95 8.28 -3.29
CA CYS A 103 -8.91 9.36 -3.39
C CYS A 103 -9.13 10.11 -2.06
N GLU A 104 -8.82 9.48 -0.92
CA GLU A 104 -9.06 10.08 0.41
C GLU A 104 -7.76 10.63 1.00
N TRP A 105 -7.66 11.95 1.13
CA TRP A 105 -6.40 12.62 1.47
C TRP A 105 -6.36 13.12 2.91
N ASN A 106 -7.53 13.29 3.55
CA ASN A 106 -7.58 13.89 4.87
C ASN A 106 -6.90 13.02 5.92
N VAL A 107 -6.86 11.70 5.70
CA VAL A 107 -6.24 10.73 6.61
C VAL A 107 -4.76 11.05 6.86
N PHE A 108 -4.01 11.54 5.87
CA PHE A 108 -2.59 11.89 6.04
C PHE A 108 -2.42 13.12 6.94
N TYR A 109 -3.28 14.12 6.74
CA TYR A 109 -3.29 15.39 7.49
C TYR A 109 -3.81 15.23 8.91
N GLU A 110 -4.89 14.44 9.09
CA GLU A 110 -5.42 14.06 10.40
C GLU A 110 -4.35 13.33 11.21
N THR A 111 -3.67 12.37 10.57
CA THR A 111 -2.61 11.61 11.23
C THR A 111 -1.46 12.52 11.64
N TRP A 112 -1.06 13.46 10.78
CA TRP A 112 -0.03 14.46 11.11
C TRP A 112 -0.45 15.31 12.31
N THR A 113 -1.68 15.82 12.29
CA THR A 113 -2.20 16.71 13.34
C THR A 113 -2.29 15.98 14.69
N GLY A 114 -2.64 14.70 14.68
CA GLY A 114 -2.70 13.86 15.87
C GLY A 114 -1.34 13.39 16.40
N LEU A 115 -0.22 13.57 15.68
CA LEU A 115 1.10 13.16 16.18
C LEU A 115 1.44 13.81 17.53
N LYS A 116 0.97 15.03 17.77
CA LYS A 116 1.17 15.75 19.04
C LYS A 116 0.46 15.09 20.24
N ASP A 117 -0.58 14.30 19.97
CA ASP A 117 -1.43 13.67 20.97
C ASP A 117 -0.95 12.23 21.28
N ILE A 118 0.14 11.79 20.66
CA ILE A 118 0.78 10.50 20.98
C ILE A 118 1.35 10.57 22.41
N PRO A 119 1.10 9.55 23.27
CA PRO A 119 1.66 9.50 24.61
C PRO A 119 3.19 9.65 24.61
N SER A 120 3.71 10.55 25.44
CA SER A 120 5.15 10.91 25.45
C SER A 120 6.09 9.74 25.76
N GLY A 121 5.61 8.68 26.42
CA GLY A 121 6.37 7.47 26.69
C GLY A 121 6.38 6.43 25.55
N LEU A 122 5.60 6.64 24.48
CA LEU A 122 5.51 5.68 23.37
C LEU A 122 6.70 5.82 22.43
N GLY A 123 7.53 4.78 22.35
CA GLY A 123 8.67 4.78 21.43
C GLY A 123 8.24 4.71 19.97
N LEU A 124 8.71 5.64 19.13
CA LEU A 124 8.48 5.62 17.68
C LEU A 124 9.78 5.30 16.93
N HIS A 125 9.75 4.27 16.09
CA HIS A 125 10.85 3.93 15.19
C HIS A 125 10.41 4.09 13.74
N TRP A 126 11.12 4.93 12.98
CA TRP A 126 10.79 5.29 11.61
C TRP A 126 11.76 4.61 10.66
N ILE A 127 11.23 3.82 9.73
CA ILE A 127 11.99 3.18 8.65
C ILE A 127 11.56 3.87 7.36
N MET A 128 12.46 4.68 6.81
CA MET A 128 12.25 5.39 5.54
C MET A 128 13.40 5.09 4.59
N SER A 129 13.09 5.00 3.31
CA SER A 129 14.04 4.82 2.23
C SER A 129 14.85 6.08 2.02
N ALA A 130 16.16 5.95 1.86
CA ALA A 130 16.99 7.06 1.41
C ALA A 130 16.72 7.47 -0.06
N LYS A 131 15.92 6.67 -0.79
CA LYS A 131 15.60 6.85 -2.21
C LYS A 131 14.11 7.07 -2.46
N SER A 132 13.30 7.28 -1.43
CA SER A 132 11.90 7.69 -1.63
C SER A 132 11.90 9.12 -2.18
N ASN A 133 11.82 9.21 -3.51
CA ASN A 133 11.60 10.49 -4.16
C ASN A 133 10.20 10.98 -3.76
N VAL A 134 10.15 12.14 -3.12
CA VAL A 134 8.96 12.99 -3.13
C VAL A 134 8.74 13.35 -4.61
N THR A 135 7.77 12.70 -5.23
CA THR A 135 7.25 13.08 -6.57
C THR A 135 5.78 13.44 -6.43
#